data_AF-A0A932L816-F1
#
_entry.id   AF-A0A932L816-F1
#
_cell.length_a   1.000
_cell.length_b   1.000
_cell.length_c   1.000
_cell.angle_alpha   90.00
_cell.angle_beta   90.00
_cell.angle_gamma   90.00
#
_symmetry.space_group_name_H-M   'P 1'
#
loop_
_entity.id
_entity.type
_entity.pdbx_description
1 polymer ?
#
loop_
_entity_poly.entity_id
_entity_poly.type
_entity_poly.pdbx_seq_one_letter_code
_entity_poly.pdbx_strand_id
1 'polypeptide(L)'
;MKTSTLHPRVLIPFALGCFVVASLALSDDKPGEKQPPLPKAFIDGSGPGWKSLGEEDFVNVNCDPDTWAWKEGTAHCTGTPVGVIRSKQPYSNFELVAQWRHLKSAGNSGIFVWTTDDSLKALKRNQLPHGIEVQVLDHGYTEQYEKQTGKKADWFTTHGDVFPVGRSTMTPFPPVAPDGKRSFPSKHLSKGVGEWNHYYVRAINGEVRLWVNGEEVSGGTGCNPHSGYLCLESEGSPVEFKDLRIRVLP
;
A
#
# COMPACT_ATOMS: atom_id res chain seq x y z
N MET A 1 30.31 -31.21 69.30
CA MET A 1 31.45 -31.03 70.24
C MET A 1 32.72 -31.53 69.57
N LYS A 2 33.56 -30.61 69.07
CA LYS A 2 35.02 -30.76 68.88
C LYS A 2 35.55 -29.39 68.46
N THR A 3 36.36 -28.83 69.35
CA THR A 3 37.13 -27.59 69.22
C THR A 3 38.33 -27.81 68.29
N SER A 4 38.73 -26.78 67.54
CA SER A 4 40.12 -26.63 67.08
C SER A 4 40.42 -25.16 66.75
N THR A 5 41.58 -24.74 67.20
CA THR A 5 42.12 -23.40 67.41
C THR A 5 42.79 -22.80 66.16
N LEU A 6 42.85 -21.46 66.15
CA LEU A 6 43.52 -20.58 65.18
C LEU A 6 45.01 -20.86 64.97
N HIS A 7 45.53 -20.50 63.78
CA HIS A 7 46.87 -19.95 63.58
C HIS A 7 46.79 -18.72 62.63
N PRO A 8 47.59 -17.65 62.86
CA PRO A 8 47.50 -16.39 62.13
C PRO A 8 48.29 -16.43 60.80
N ARG A 9 47.78 -15.75 59.77
CA ARG A 9 48.51 -15.53 58.50
C ARG A 9 48.99 -14.08 58.40
N VAL A 10 50.30 -13.96 58.20
CA VAL A 10 51.07 -12.72 58.01
C VAL A 10 50.74 -12.12 56.63
N LEU A 11 50.46 -10.82 56.59
CA LEU A 11 50.34 -10.03 55.36
C LEU A 11 51.74 -9.68 54.81
N ILE A 12 51.93 -9.84 53.50
CA ILE A 12 53.05 -9.28 52.74
C ILE A 12 52.44 -8.37 51.65
N PRO A 13 52.80 -7.08 51.55
CA PRO A 13 52.28 -6.21 50.51
C PRO A 13 53.10 -6.41 49.21
N PHE A 14 52.44 -6.77 48.12
CA PHE A 14 53.03 -6.71 46.77
C PHE A 14 52.57 -5.43 46.09
N ALA A 15 53.51 -4.52 45.83
CA ALA A 15 53.27 -3.32 45.03
C ALA A 15 53.13 -3.72 43.55
N LEU A 16 51.96 -3.43 42.97
CA LEU A 16 51.65 -3.69 41.56
C LEU A 16 52.14 -2.50 40.72
N GLY A 17 53.24 -2.66 40.00
CA GLY A 17 53.71 -1.68 39.02
C GLY A 17 52.90 -1.79 37.72
N CYS A 18 52.09 -0.77 37.42
CA CYS A 18 51.38 -0.66 36.14
C CYS A 18 52.35 -0.23 35.03
N PHE A 19 52.68 -1.15 34.11
CA PHE A 19 53.24 -0.80 32.81
C PHE A 19 52.08 -0.59 31.81
N VAL A 20 51.87 0.65 31.37
CA VAL A 20 50.96 0.96 30.27
C VAL A 20 51.72 0.77 28.96
N VAL A 21 51.37 -0.27 28.21
CA VAL A 21 51.81 -0.44 26.82
C VAL A 21 50.81 0.28 25.94
N ALA A 22 51.21 1.42 25.36
CA ALA A 22 50.40 2.13 24.37
C ALA A 22 50.54 1.40 23.02
N SER A 23 49.54 0.60 22.66
CA SER A 23 49.41 0.02 21.33
C SER A 23 48.93 1.11 20.36
N LEU A 24 49.84 1.64 19.54
CA LEU A 24 49.49 2.44 18.37
C LEU A 24 48.85 1.50 17.34
N ALA A 25 47.52 1.49 17.28
CA ALA A 25 46.80 0.89 16.18
C ALA A 25 46.97 1.78 14.94
N LEU A 26 47.75 1.31 13.97
CA LEU A 26 47.77 1.88 12.62
C LEU A 26 46.42 1.57 11.98
N SER A 27 45.59 2.58 11.81
CA SER A 27 44.37 2.50 11.01
C SER A 27 44.74 2.49 9.54
N ASP A 28 44.70 1.31 8.92
CA ASP A 28 44.67 1.15 7.46
C ASP A 28 43.33 1.69 6.94
N ASP A 29 43.24 3.00 6.71
CA ASP A 29 42.12 3.63 5.99
C ASP A 29 42.18 3.23 4.52
N LYS A 30 41.63 2.06 4.19
CA LYS A 30 41.20 1.76 2.81
C LYS A 30 40.01 2.67 2.47
N PRO A 31 39.99 3.34 1.30
CA PRO A 31 38.83 4.09 0.85
C PRO A 31 37.59 3.19 0.89
N GLY A 32 36.63 3.54 1.74
CA GLY A 32 35.49 2.69 2.07
C GLY A 32 34.66 2.36 0.83
N GLU A 33 34.61 1.07 0.49
CA GLU A 33 33.50 0.54 -0.30
C GLU A 33 32.21 0.93 0.43
N LYS A 34 31.37 1.75 -0.21
CA LYS A 34 30.03 2.04 0.30
C LYS A 34 29.31 0.71 0.44
N GLN A 35 28.98 0.31 1.67
CA GLN A 35 28.15 -0.86 1.89
C GLN A 35 26.89 -0.76 1.02
N PRO A 36 26.49 -1.84 0.33
CA PRO A 36 25.23 -1.84 -0.39
C PRO A 36 24.10 -1.51 0.59
N PRO A 37 23.07 -0.77 0.14
CA PRO A 37 21.94 -0.43 1.00
C PRO A 37 21.31 -1.70 1.57
N LEU A 38 20.93 -1.64 2.85
CA LEU A 38 20.22 -2.75 3.48
C LEU A 38 18.93 -3.06 2.71
N PRO A 39 18.51 -4.33 2.63
CA PRO A 39 17.24 -4.69 2.02
C PRO A 39 16.09 -3.93 2.69
N LYS A 40 15.18 -3.38 1.88
CA LYS A 40 13.93 -2.80 2.37
C LYS A 40 12.95 -3.92 2.69
N ALA A 41 12.20 -3.78 3.79
CA ALA A 41 11.09 -4.68 4.07
C ALA A 41 10.06 -4.61 2.95
N PHE A 42 9.51 -5.77 2.56
CA PHE A 42 8.53 -5.88 1.49
C PHE A 42 7.39 -6.81 1.96
N ILE A 43 6.15 -6.33 1.87
CA ILE A 43 4.96 -7.11 2.24
C ILE A 43 4.32 -7.60 0.95
N ASP A 44 4.45 -8.91 0.69
CA ASP A 44 3.95 -9.58 -0.53
C ASP A 44 2.71 -10.46 -0.25
N GLY A 45 2.18 -10.39 0.97
CA GLY A 45 1.06 -11.21 1.41
C GLY A 45 1.41 -12.69 1.58
N SER A 46 2.69 -13.04 1.76
CA SER A 46 3.14 -14.37 2.18
C SER A 46 3.38 -14.39 3.69
N GLY A 47 2.34 -14.70 4.46
CA GLY A 47 2.48 -14.79 5.90
C GLY A 47 1.20 -15.25 6.61
N PRO A 48 1.26 -15.44 7.93
CA PRO A 48 0.10 -15.85 8.71
C PRO A 48 -1.08 -14.88 8.55
N GLY A 49 -2.27 -15.44 8.34
CA GLY A 49 -3.53 -14.69 8.24
C GLY A 49 -3.86 -14.13 6.86
N TRP A 50 -2.92 -14.15 5.90
CA TRP A 50 -3.20 -13.76 4.52
C TRP A 50 -4.02 -14.82 3.80
N LYS A 51 -5.00 -14.37 3.02
CA LYS A 51 -5.85 -15.19 2.15
C LYS A 51 -5.83 -14.61 0.75
N SER A 52 -5.67 -15.44 -0.27
CA SER A 52 -5.87 -15.02 -1.65
C SER A 52 -7.34 -14.71 -1.90
N LEU A 53 -7.61 -13.70 -2.74
CA LEU A 53 -8.93 -13.37 -3.25
C LEU A 53 -9.01 -13.74 -4.73
N GLY A 54 -9.95 -14.61 -5.06
CA GLY A 54 -10.21 -15.11 -6.41
C GLY A 54 -11.57 -14.69 -6.95
N GLU A 55 -11.96 -15.25 -8.10
CA GLU A 55 -13.27 -15.02 -8.73
C GLU A 55 -14.42 -15.24 -7.75
N GLU A 56 -14.37 -16.34 -6.99
CA GLU A 56 -15.40 -16.67 -6.01
C GLU A 56 -15.52 -15.68 -4.86
N ASP A 57 -14.59 -14.75 -4.67
CA ASP A 57 -14.64 -13.76 -3.59
C ASP A 57 -15.31 -12.46 -4.01
N PHE A 58 -15.62 -12.29 -5.30
CA PHE A 58 -16.23 -11.08 -5.85
C PHE A 58 -17.64 -11.32 -6.40
N VAL A 59 -18.42 -10.24 -6.45
CA VAL A 59 -19.76 -10.19 -7.02
C VAL A 59 -19.86 -8.97 -7.93
N ASN A 60 -20.40 -9.15 -9.13
CA ASN A 60 -20.71 -8.04 -10.03
C ASN A 60 -21.81 -7.14 -9.45
N VAL A 61 -21.62 -5.83 -9.50
CA VAL A 61 -22.58 -4.83 -9.00
C VAL A 61 -23.34 -4.18 -10.14
N ASN A 62 -22.62 -3.55 -11.07
CA ASN A 62 -23.20 -2.73 -12.14
C ASN A 62 -22.44 -2.81 -13.47
N CYS A 63 -21.59 -3.82 -13.65
CA CYS A 63 -20.88 -4.10 -14.90
C CYS A 63 -21.66 -5.09 -15.79
N ASP A 64 -21.23 -5.24 -17.05
CA ASP A 64 -21.71 -6.33 -17.90
C ASP A 64 -21.12 -7.67 -17.44
N PRO A 65 -21.76 -8.81 -17.76
CA PRO A 65 -21.25 -10.13 -17.39
C PRO A 65 -19.84 -10.44 -17.92
N ASP A 66 -19.42 -9.81 -19.01
CA ASP A 66 -18.12 -10.00 -19.66
C ASP A 66 -17.11 -8.87 -19.38
N THR A 67 -17.47 -7.87 -18.56
CA THR A 67 -16.55 -6.80 -18.16
C THR A 67 -15.37 -7.36 -17.37
N TRP A 68 -15.59 -8.39 -16.56
CA TRP A 68 -14.58 -9.04 -15.74
C TRP A 68 -14.47 -10.52 -16.09
N ALA A 69 -13.25 -10.99 -16.30
CA ALA A 69 -12.95 -12.41 -16.51
C ALA A 69 -11.71 -12.81 -15.71
N TRP A 70 -11.75 -13.96 -15.05
CA TRP A 70 -10.60 -14.50 -14.33
C TRP A 70 -9.89 -15.54 -15.18
N LYS A 71 -8.57 -15.39 -15.35
CA LYS A 71 -7.73 -16.33 -16.10
C LYS A 71 -6.43 -16.52 -15.33
N GLU A 72 -6.11 -17.77 -14.99
CA GLU A 72 -4.84 -18.12 -14.34
C GLU A 72 -4.54 -17.28 -13.08
N GLY A 73 -5.56 -17.01 -12.27
CA GLY A 73 -5.44 -16.19 -11.05
C GLY A 73 -5.32 -14.69 -11.27
N THR A 74 -5.46 -14.21 -12.52
CA THR A 74 -5.50 -12.78 -12.88
C THR A 74 -6.93 -12.38 -13.22
N ALA A 75 -7.41 -11.31 -12.61
CA ALA A 75 -8.66 -10.65 -12.97
C ALA A 75 -8.39 -9.69 -14.14
N HIS A 76 -9.03 -9.92 -15.28
CA HIS A 76 -8.99 -9.06 -16.45
C HIS A 76 -10.26 -8.24 -16.54
N CYS A 77 -10.12 -6.92 -16.58
CA CYS A 77 -11.21 -5.98 -16.76
C CYS A 77 -11.13 -5.36 -18.15
N THR A 78 -12.26 -5.21 -18.83
CA THR A 78 -12.34 -4.52 -20.14
C THR A 78 -12.30 -3.00 -20.02
N GLY A 79 -12.66 -2.46 -18.85
CA GLY A 79 -12.86 -1.04 -18.60
C GLY A 79 -14.21 -0.50 -19.07
N THR A 80 -15.13 -1.33 -19.55
CA THR A 80 -16.45 -0.85 -20.03
C THR A 80 -17.56 -1.84 -19.65
N PRO A 81 -18.68 -1.38 -19.05
CA PRO A 81 -19.00 0.00 -18.68
C PRO A 81 -18.16 0.51 -17.49
N VAL A 82 -18.35 1.78 -17.12
CA VAL A 82 -17.88 2.25 -15.82
C VAL A 82 -18.69 1.55 -14.73
N GLY A 83 -18.00 0.95 -13.76
CA GLY A 83 -18.65 0.19 -12.69
C GLY A 83 -17.67 -0.60 -11.83
N VAL A 84 -18.19 -1.44 -10.94
CA VAL A 84 -17.37 -2.21 -10.00
C VAL A 84 -17.83 -3.66 -9.84
N ILE A 85 -16.87 -4.52 -9.51
CA ILE A 85 -17.12 -5.76 -8.76
C ILE A 85 -16.75 -5.52 -7.29
N ARG A 86 -17.45 -6.15 -6.35
CA ARG A 86 -17.20 -5.99 -4.91
C ARG A 86 -16.99 -7.31 -4.19
N SER A 87 -16.21 -7.31 -3.12
CA SER A 87 -15.96 -8.49 -2.28
C SER A 87 -17.27 -9.06 -1.71
N LYS A 88 -17.36 -10.37 -1.51
CA LYS A 88 -18.59 -10.99 -0.98
C LYS A 88 -18.97 -10.50 0.41
N GLN A 89 -17.97 -10.20 1.23
CA GLN A 89 -18.12 -9.72 2.60
C GLN A 89 -17.50 -8.33 2.78
N PRO A 90 -18.00 -7.52 3.72
CA PRO A 90 -17.35 -6.27 4.11
C PRO A 90 -16.14 -6.53 5.01
N TYR A 91 -15.22 -5.57 5.04
CA TYR A 91 -14.03 -5.55 5.88
C TYR A 91 -13.97 -4.23 6.66
N SER A 92 -13.43 -4.29 7.88
CA SER A 92 -13.13 -3.09 8.69
C SER A 92 -11.62 -2.91 8.75
N ASN A 93 -10.94 -3.65 9.61
CA ASN A 93 -9.48 -3.60 9.74
C ASN A 93 -8.84 -4.68 8.87
N PHE A 94 -7.96 -4.28 7.95
CA PHE A 94 -7.28 -5.22 7.09
C PHE A 94 -5.98 -4.65 6.51
N GLU A 95 -5.20 -5.57 5.98
CA GLU A 95 -4.13 -5.31 5.03
C GLU A 95 -4.47 -5.98 3.71
N LEU A 96 -4.15 -5.32 2.60
CA LEU A 96 -4.38 -5.80 1.24
C LEU A 96 -3.08 -5.72 0.45
N VAL A 97 -2.75 -6.77 -0.27
CA VAL A 97 -1.76 -6.77 -1.34
C VAL A 97 -2.50 -6.93 -2.66
N ALA A 98 -2.12 -6.14 -3.65
CA ALA A 98 -2.63 -6.22 -5.00
C ALA A 98 -1.50 -5.87 -5.98
N GLN A 99 -1.36 -6.65 -7.04
CA GLN A 99 -0.61 -6.22 -8.22
C GLN A 99 -1.57 -5.79 -9.32
N TRP A 100 -1.23 -4.72 -10.02
CA TRP A 100 -2.03 -4.21 -11.12
C TRP A 100 -1.18 -3.75 -12.30
N ARG A 101 -1.78 -3.74 -13.49
CA ARG A 101 -1.24 -3.05 -14.67
C ARG A 101 -2.36 -2.58 -15.60
N HIS A 102 -2.16 -1.44 -16.24
CA HIS A 102 -2.98 -1.02 -17.37
C HIS A 102 -2.43 -1.61 -18.67
N LEU A 103 -3.33 -2.02 -19.58
CA LEU A 103 -2.95 -2.57 -20.89
C LEU A 103 -2.94 -1.53 -22.00
N LYS A 104 -3.37 -0.30 -21.68
CA LYS A 104 -3.36 0.85 -22.58
C LYS A 104 -2.85 2.07 -21.84
N SER A 105 -2.22 2.97 -22.59
CA SER A 105 -1.82 4.27 -22.06
C SER A 105 -3.06 5.10 -21.71
N ALA A 106 -2.95 5.94 -20.69
CA ALA A 106 -4.03 6.72 -20.10
C ALA A 106 -5.18 5.86 -19.54
N GLY A 107 -4.87 4.64 -19.09
CA GLY A 107 -5.84 3.81 -18.39
C GLY A 107 -6.20 4.35 -17.01
N ASN A 108 -7.48 4.21 -16.65
CA ASN A 108 -8.03 4.59 -15.35
C ASN A 108 -8.77 3.40 -14.70
N SER A 109 -8.63 3.30 -13.40
CA SER A 109 -9.20 2.31 -12.49
C SER A 109 -8.88 2.76 -11.06
N GLY A 110 -9.41 2.01 -10.10
CA GLY A 110 -9.06 2.12 -8.70
C GLY A 110 -9.44 0.87 -7.91
N ILE A 111 -9.01 0.88 -6.66
CA ILE A 111 -9.46 -0.06 -5.64
C ILE A 111 -10.20 0.76 -4.59
N PHE A 112 -11.50 0.56 -4.45
CA PHE A 112 -12.25 1.19 -3.37
C PHE A 112 -12.16 0.34 -2.12
N VAL A 113 -11.87 0.99 -0.99
CA VAL A 113 -12.00 0.40 0.34
C VAL A 113 -13.17 1.03 1.08
N TRP A 114 -13.81 0.21 1.91
CA TRP A 114 -14.94 0.60 2.76
C TRP A 114 -16.16 1.16 2.01
N THR A 115 -16.50 0.62 0.84
CA THR A 115 -17.76 0.99 0.17
C THR A 115 -18.97 0.44 0.93
N THR A 116 -19.96 1.27 1.25
CA THR A 116 -21.13 0.80 2.03
C THR A 116 -22.13 0.06 1.15
N ASP A 117 -22.92 -0.82 1.78
CA ASP A 117 -24.01 -1.55 1.12
C ASP A 117 -25.03 -0.59 0.47
N ASP A 118 -25.40 0.49 1.16
CA ASP A 118 -26.28 1.53 0.64
C ASP A 118 -25.70 2.23 -0.60
N SER A 119 -24.39 2.49 -0.61
CA SER A 119 -23.73 3.06 -1.78
C SER A 119 -23.80 2.13 -2.97
N LEU A 120 -23.60 0.82 -2.76
CA LEU A 120 -23.58 -0.17 -3.84
C LEU A 120 -24.99 -0.43 -4.39
N LYS A 121 -26.01 -0.51 -3.53
CA LYS A 121 -27.41 -0.69 -3.94
C LYS A 121 -27.95 0.47 -4.77
N ALA A 122 -27.43 1.67 -4.58
CA ALA A 122 -27.82 2.86 -5.33
C ALA A 122 -27.14 2.94 -6.71
N LEU A 123 -26.14 2.11 -6.99
CA LEU A 123 -25.39 2.18 -8.24
C LEU A 123 -26.24 1.79 -9.45
N LYS A 124 -26.17 2.65 -10.46
CA LYS A 124 -26.63 2.34 -11.82
C LYS A 124 -25.41 2.05 -12.70
N ARG A 125 -25.65 1.53 -13.89
CA ARG A 125 -24.63 1.41 -14.93
C ARG A 125 -23.92 2.76 -15.14
N ASN A 126 -22.61 2.73 -15.39
CA ASN A 126 -21.77 3.91 -15.59
C ASN A 126 -21.65 4.82 -14.36
N GLN A 127 -21.65 4.24 -13.16
CA GLN A 127 -21.47 4.96 -11.90
C GLN A 127 -20.48 4.24 -11.00
N LEU A 128 -19.79 5.00 -10.17
CA LEU A 128 -18.85 4.53 -9.17
C LEU A 128 -19.42 4.70 -7.76
N PRO A 129 -19.06 3.81 -6.82
CA PRO A 129 -19.55 3.90 -5.45
C PRO A 129 -18.90 5.04 -4.67
N HIS A 130 -19.50 5.37 -3.52
CA HIS A 130 -18.87 6.16 -2.49
C HIS A 130 -18.00 5.26 -1.62
N GLY A 131 -16.78 5.67 -1.34
CA GLY A 131 -15.85 4.96 -0.48
C GLY A 131 -14.57 5.77 -0.31
N ILE A 132 -13.50 5.12 0.12
CA ILE A 132 -12.14 5.66 -0.02
C ILE A 132 -11.50 4.96 -1.21
N GLU A 133 -11.07 5.71 -2.21
CA GLU A 133 -10.45 5.17 -3.40
C GLU A 133 -8.92 5.20 -3.28
N VAL A 134 -8.31 4.07 -3.62
CA VAL A 134 -6.87 3.92 -3.84
C VAL A 134 -6.67 3.87 -5.36
N GLN A 135 -6.19 4.98 -5.93
CA GLN A 135 -6.17 5.20 -7.38
C GLN A 135 -5.25 4.20 -8.10
N VAL A 136 -5.68 3.71 -9.26
CA VAL A 136 -4.89 2.94 -10.23
C VAL A 136 -4.91 3.65 -11.59
N LEU A 137 -3.90 4.51 -11.83
CA LEU A 137 -3.90 5.40 -12.99
C LEU A 137 -2.57 5.30 -13.77
N ASP A 138 -2.65 5.18 -15.10
CA ASP A 138 -1.47 5.18 -15.98
C ASP A 138 -0.92 6.60 -16.20
N HIS A 139 0.40 6.72 -16.35
CA HIS A 139 1.08 8.01 -16.57
C HIS A 139 0.57 8.78 -17.78
N GLY A 140 0.18 8.08 -18.85
CA GLY A 140 -0.38 8.70 -20.05
C GLY A 140 -1.66 9.48 -19.78
N TYR A 141 -2.34 9.25 -18.65
CA TYR A 141 -3.55 9.98 -18.29
C TYR A 141 -3.25 11.46 -18.05
N THR A 142 -2.11 11.78 -17.45
CA THR A 142 -1.63 13.16 -17.32
C THR A 142 -1.46 13.81 -18.69
N GLU A 143 -0.71 13.17 -19.60
CA GLU A 143 -0.46 13.70 -20.95
C GLU A 143 -1.76 13.89 -21.74
N GLN A 144 -2.65 12.90 -21.69
CA GLN A 144 -3.95 12.95 -22.36
C GLN A 144 -4.80 14.09 -21.80
N TYR A 145 -4.88 14.24 -20.48
CA TYR A 145 -5.64 15.31 -19.83
C TYR A 145 -5.12 16.69 -20.24
N GLU A 146 -3.81 16.92 -20.16
CA GLU A 146 -3.23 18.23 -20.51
C GLU A 146 -3.44 18.54 -21.99
N LYS A 147 -3.30 17.54 -22.87
CA LYS A 147 -3.55 17.70 -24.31
C LYS A 147 -5.00 18.00 -24.64
N GLN A 148 -5.95 17.33 -23.99
CA GLN A 148 -7.39 17.49 -24.28
C GLN A 148 -7.95 18.79 -23.71
N THR A 149 -7.44 19.24 -22.56
CA THR A 149 -8.02 20.37 -21.83
C THR A 149 -7.19 21.66 -21.96
N GLY A 150 -5.91 21.54 -22.32
CA GLY A 150 -4.94 22.65 -22.28
C GLY A 150 -4.54 23.07 -20.86
N LYS A 151 -5.00 22.37 -19.82
CA LYS A 151 -4.74 22.69 -18.41
C LYS A 151 -3.66 21.77 -17.83
N LYS A 152 -2.95 22.24 -16.80
CA LYS A 152 -2.04 21.38 -16.03
C LYS A 152 -2.81 20.40 -15.15
N ALA A 153 -2.30 19.18 -15.03
CA ALA A 153 -2.85 18.16 -14.14
C ALA A 153 -2.42 18.43 -12.68
N ASP A 154 -3.08 19.37 -12.03
CA ASP A 154 -2.77 19.81 -10.66
C ASP A 154 -3.70 19.23 -9.58
N TRP A 155 -4.75 18.49 -10.00
CA TRP A 155 -5.76 17.92 -9.12
C TRP A 155 -5.68 16.38 -8.97
N PHE A 156 -4.78 15.72 -9.69
CA PHE A 156 -4.49 14.28 -9.58
C PHE A 156 -3.03 13.98 -9.89
N THR A 157 -2.55 12.82 -9.43
CA THR A 157 -1.31 12.20 -9.91
C THR A 157 -1.56 10.76 -10.39
N THR A 158 -0.52 10.12 -10.91
CA THR A 158 -0.57 8.74 -11.42
C THR A 158 0.23 7.76 -10.55
N HIS A 159 0.64 8.18 -9.34
CA HIS A 159 1.56 7.42 -8.48
C HIS A 159 0.95 6.92 -7.17
N GLY A 160 -0.37 6.72 -7.16
CA GLY A 160 -1.11 6.18 -6.01
C GLY A 160 -1.68 7.27 -5.14
N ASP A 161 -2.62 8.05 -5.69
CA ASP A 161 -3.43 8.96 -4.88
C ASP A 161 -4.40 8.16 -3.99
N VAL A 162 -4.75 8.71 -2.83
CA VAL A 162 -5.83 8.19 -1.97
C VAL A 162 -6.80 9.32 -1.65
N PHE A 163 -8.11 9.10 -1.78
CA PHE A 163 -9.11 10.15 -1.61
C PHE A 163 -10.53 9.61 -1.32
N PRO A 164 -11.40 10.40 -0.67
CA PRO A 164 -12.79 10.02 -0.48
C PRO A 164 -13.62 10.32 -1.74
N VAL A 165 -14.55 9.42 -2.08
CA VAL A 165 -15.46 9.56 -3.23
C VAL A 165 -16.90 9.76 -2.78
N GLY A 166 -17.61 10.64 -3.48
CA GLY A 166 -19.02 10.93 -3.22
C GLY A 166 -19.25 11.56 -1.85
N ARG A 167 -20.04 10.90 -1.00
CA ARG A 167 -20.37 11.38 0.36
C ARG A 167 -19.37 10.95 1.43
N SER A 168 -18.36 10.15 1.07
CA SER A 168 -17.32 9.75 2.01
C SER A 168 -16.47 10.95 2.44
N THR A 169 -15.81 10.83 3.58
CA THR A 169 -14.88 11.85 4.09
C THR A 169 -13.56 11.23 4.50
N MET A 170 -12.50 12.03 4.43
CA MET A 170 -11.14 11.66 4.85
C MET A 170 -10.35 12.94 5.13
N THR A 171 -9.41 12.85 6.06
CA THR A 171 -8.35 13.84 6.27
C THR A 171 -7.08 13.32 5.59
N PRO A 172 -6.69 13.86 4.42
CA PRO A 172 -5.57 13.34 3.64
C PRO A 172 -4.21 13.64 4.28
N PHE A 173 -3.25 12.74 4.09
CA PHE A 173 -1.84 13.02 4.37
C PHE A 173 -1.24 13.94 3.30
N PRO A 174 -0.29 14.81 3.67
CA PRO A 174 0.42 15.63 2.70
C PRO A 174 1.36 14.78 1.82
N PRO A 175 1.64 15.21 0.58
CA PRO A 175 1.09 16.41 -0.09
C PRO A 175 -0.41 16.28 -0.40
N VAL A 176 -1.15 17.38 -0.30
CA VAL A 176 -2.61 17.39 -0.49
C VAL A 176 -2.97 18.15 -1.76
N ALA A 177 -3.94 17.64 -2.50
CA ALA A 177 -4.50 18.32 -3.67
C ALA A 177 -5.08 19.70 -3.32
N PRO A 178 -5.20 20.62 -4.30
CA PRO A 178 -5.71 21.98 -4.05
C PRO A 178 -7.10 22.05 -3.39
N ASP A 179 -7.95 21.03 -3.59
CA ASP A 179 -9.29 20.96 -3.00
C ASP A 179 -9.31 20.45 -1.55
N GLY A 180 -8.15 20.04 -1.01
CA GLY A 180 -8.00 19.56 0.36
C GLY A 180 -8.48 18.14 0.62
N LYS A 181 -8.91 17.37 -0.41
CA LYS A 181 -9.56 16.06 -0.21
C LYS A 181 -8.68 14.88 -0.58
N ARG A 182 -7.76 15.06 -1.52
CA ARG A 182 -6.94 13.98 -2.08
C ARG A 182 -5.51 14.05 -1.55
N SER A 183 -5.03 12.93 -1.05
CA SER A 183 -3.62 12.74 -0.70
C SER A 183 -2.87 12.37 -1.97
N PHE A 184 -1.96 13.25 -2.38
CA PHE A 184 -0.99 12.97 -3.41
C PHE A 184 0.17 12.14 -2.83
N PRO A 185 0.83 11.33 -3.65
CA PRO A 185 1.97 10.55 -3.22
C PRO A 185 3.17 11.46 -2.91
N SER A 186 3.84 11.17 -1.81
CA SER A 186 5.11 11.81 -1.43
C SER A 186 6.28 11.42 -2.36
N LYS A 187 6.13 10.34 -3.14
CA LYS A 187 7.11 9.83 -4.12
C LYS A 187 6.42 9.24 -5.33
N HIS A 188 7.01 9.45 -6.50
CA HIS A 188 6.50 8.97 -7.78
C HIS A 188 7.06 7.58 -8.10
N LEU A 189 6.38 6.52 -7.65
CA LEU A 189 6.92 5.16 -7.65
C LEU A 189 6.21 4.15 -8.55
N SER A 190 5.00 4.45 -9.03
CA SER A 190 4.35 3.58 -10.01
C SER A 190 5.09 3.59 -11.35
N LYS A 191 4.96 2.47 -12.06
CA LYS A 191 5.44 2.21 -13.40
C LYS A 191 4.33 2.43 -14.42
N GLY A 192 4.70 2.65 -15.67
CA GLY A 192 3.77 2.93 -16.75
C GLY A 192 3.06 1.69 -17.31
N VAL A 193 2.28 1.92 -18.37
CA VAL A 193 1.53 0.94 -19.14
C VAL A 193 2.30 -0.37 -19.38
N GLY A 194 1.61 -1.49 -19.18
CA GLY A 194 2.14 -2.85 -19.40
C GLY A 194 2.98 -3.41 -18.25
N GLU A 195 3.48 -2.56 -17.36
CA GLU A 195 4.29 -2.97 -16.22
C GLU A 195 3.46 -3.25 -14.96
N TRP A 196 3.85 -4.28 -14.21
CA TRP A 196 3.22 -4.61 -12.94
C TRP A 196 3.67 -3.65 -11.84
N ASN A 197 2.68 -3.05 -11.18
CA ASN A 197 2.80 -2.26 -9.97
C ASN A 197 2.32 -3.08 -8.78
N HIS A 198 3.00 -2.95 -7.64
CA HIS A 198 2.63 -3.59 -6.39
C HIS A 198 2.08 -2.56 -5.41
N TYR A 199 0.84 -2.77 -4.99
CA TYR A 199 0.21 -2.03 -3.89
C TYR A 199 0.18 -2.90 -2.64
N TYR A 200 0.59 -2.29 -1.53
CA TYR A 200 0.22 -2.75 -0.21
C TYR A 200 -0.61 -1.65 0.45
N VAL A 201 -1.81 -1.99 0.92
CA VAL A 201 -2.75 -1.07 1.56
C VAL A 201 -2.98 -1.55 2.98
N ARG A 202 -2.88 -0.64 3.94
CA ARG A 202 -3.24 -0.90 5.35
C ARG A 202 -4.41 0.00 5.72
N ALA A 203 -5.54 -0.61 6.04
CA ALA A 203 -6.78 0.08 6.35
C ALA A 203 -7.21 -0.33 7.77
N ILE A 204 -6.98 0.54 8.77
CA ILE A 204 -7.20 0.21 10.19
C ILE A 204 -7.78 1.42 10.92
N ASN A 205 -8.87 1.23 11.65
CA ASN A 205 -9.49 2.24 12.53
C ASN A 205 -9.73 3.59 11.83
N GLY A 206 -10.18 3.57 10.58
CA GLY A 206 -10.43 4.77 9.78
C GLY A 206 -9.19 5.47 9.25
N GLU A 207 -8.02 4.82 9.29
CA GLU A 207 -6.82 5.23 8.58
C GLU A 207 -6.57 4.31 7.38
N VAL A 208 -6.27 4.89 6.22
CA VAL A 208 -5.78 4.18 5.04
C VAL A 208 -4.36 4.66 4.73
N ARG A 209 -3.42 3.73 4.56
CA ARG A 209 -2.06 4.00 4.07
C ARG A 209 -1.77 3.15 2.85
N LEU A 210 -1.11 3.75 1.87
CA LEU A 210 -0.71 3.09 0.62
C LEU A 210 0.82 3.06 0.49
N TRP A 211 1.32 1.86 0.19
CA TRP A 211 2.67 1.63 -0.31
C TRP A 211 2.62 1.29 -1.78
N VAL A 212 3.44 1.97 -2.57
CA VAL A 212 3.61 1.71 -4.01
C VAL A 212 5.03 1.23 -4.25
N ASN A 213 5.15 0.03 -4.82
CA ASN A 213 6.43 -0.59 -5.18
C ASN A 213 7.45 -0.61 -4.02
N GLY A 214 6.96 -0.83 -2.79
CA GLY A 214 7.77 -1.05 -1.59
C GLY A 214 7.99 0.17 -0.69
N GLU A 215 7.43 1.33 -1.01
CA GLU A 215 7.52 2.51 -0.13
C GLU A 215 6.16 3.15 0.10
N GLU A 216 5.92 3.63 1.32
CA GLU A 216 4.70 4.37 1.67
C GLU A 216 4.69 5.69 0.91
N VAL A 217 3.57 6.03 0.28
CA VAL A 217 3.46 7.25 -0.52
C VAL A 217 2.30 8.16 -0.12
N SER A 218 1.14 7.63 0.24
CA SER A 218 -0.09 8.43 0.43
C SER A 218 -1.06 7.76 1.41
N GLY A 219 -2.12 8.48 1.75
CA GLY A 219 -3.17 7.95 2.61
C GLY A 219 -3.98 9.03 3.32
N GLY A 220 -4.69 8.65 4.36
CA GLY A 220 -5.41 9.60 5.22
C GLY A 220 -5.99 8.95 6.46
N THR A 221 -6.43 9.80 7.39
CA THR A 221 -7.13 9.40 8.63
C THR A 221 -8.56 9.94 8.61
N GLY A 222 -9.34 9.61 9.64
CA GLY A 222 -10.72 10.11 9.76
C GLY A 222 -11.61 9.66 8.60
N CYS A 223 -11.29 8.51 7.99
CA CYS A 223 -12.08 7.93 6.93
C CYS A 223 -13.48 7.60 7.46
N ASN A 224 -14.49 8.07 6.75
CA ASN A 224 -15.86 7.68 6.97
C ASN A 224 -16.50 7.43 5.60
N PRO A 225 -16.95 6.20 5.32
CA PRO A 225 -16.95 5.01 6.17
C PRO A 225 -15.54 4.44 6.47
N HIS A 226 -15.42 3.68 7.57
CA HIS A 226 -14.24 2.87 7.92
C HIS A 226 -14.54 1.37 8.04
N SER A 227 -15.64 0.94 7.42
CA SER A 227 -16.02 -0.45 7.24
C SER A 227 -16.91 -0.55 6.01
N GLY A 228 -16.73 -1.59 5.21
CA GLY A 228 -17.49 -1.80 3.98
C GLY A 228 -16.77 -2.74 3.02
N TYR A 229 -17.26 -2.83 1.80
CA TYR A 229 -16.73 -3.74 0.79
C TYR A 229 -15.45 -3.20 0.14
N LEU A 230 -14.61 -4.14 -0.30
CA LEU A 230 -13.55 -3.89 -1.27
C LEU A 230 -14.17 -3.90 -2.67
N CYS A 231 -13.88 -2.92 -3.52
CA CYS A 231 -14.29 -2.96 -4.92
C CYS A 231 -13.10 -2.84 -5.86
N LEU A 232 -13.14 -3.59 -6.97
CA LEU A 232 -12.28 -3.37 -8.12
C LEU A 232 -13.07 -2.65 -9.20
N GLU A 233 -12.48 -1.62 -9.77
CA GLU A 233 -13.12 -0.70 -10.68
C GLU A 233 -12.84 -1.01 -12.15
N SER A 234 -13.86 -0.78 -12.97
CA SER A 234 -13.81 -0.71 -14.42
C SER A 234 -14.02 0.74 -14.81
N GLU A 235 -13.02 1.41 -15.43
CA GLU A 235 -13.17 2.81 -15.84
C GLU A 235 -12.42 3.18 -17.15
N GLY A 236 -13.05 2.90 -18.28
CA GLY A 236 -12.65 3.41 -19.60
C GLY A 236 -11.42 2.75 -20.23
N SER A 237 -10.69 1.89 -19.52
CA SER A 237 -9.51 1.19 -20.05
C SER A 237 -9.36 -0.23 -19.51
N PRO A 238 -8.83 -1.17 -20.31
CA PRO A 238 -8.50 -2.50 -19.82
C PRO A 238 -7.39 -2.46 -18.76
N VAL A 239 -7.65 -3.14 -17.64
CA VAL A 239 -6.76 -3.24 -16.48
C VAL A 239 -6.73 -4.70 -16.01
N GLU A 240 -5.59 -5.13 -15.48
CA GLU A 240 -5.44 -6.44 -14.88
C GLU A 240 -5.03 -6.33 -13.42
N PHE A 241 -5.57 -7.23 -12.59
CA PHE A 241 -5.20 -7.40 -11.20
C PHE A 241 -4.79 -8.84 -10.92
N LYS A 242 -3.74 -9.05 -10.14
CA LYS A 242 -3.32 -10.38 -9.68
C LYS A 242 -2.72 -10.32 -8.28
N ASP A 243 -2.47 -11.49 -7.70
CA ASP A 243 -1.93 -11.62 -6.35
C ASP A 243 -2.72 -10.79 -5.32
N LEU A 244 -4.04 -10.73 -5.52
CA LEU A 244 -4.96 -10.10 -4.58
C LEU A 244 -4.97 -10.94 -3.31
N ARG A 245 -4.46 -10.39 -2.21
CA ARG A 245 -4.40 -11.06 -0.92
C ARG A 245 -4.87 -10.12 0.16
N ILE A 246 -5.64 -10.63 1.11
CA ILE A 246 -6.12 -9.86 2.24
C ILE A 246 -5.78 -10.56 3.56
N ARG A 247 -5.37 -9.78 4.55
CA ARG A 247 -5.24 -10.21 5.94
C ARG A 247 -6.17 -9.36 6.78
N VAL A 248 -7.22 -10.00 7.29
CA VAL A 248 -8.15 -9.34 8.22
C VAL A 248 -7.47 -9.19 9.58
N LEU A 249 -7.62 -8.01 10.16
CA LEU A 249 -7.08 -7.65 11.46
C LEU A 249 -8.21 -7.45 12.48
N PRO A 250 -7.92 -7.55 13.79
CA PRO A 250 -8.88 -7.24 14.84
C PRO A 250 -9.46 -5.84 14.73
#